data_AF-A0A441YF79-F1
#
_entry.id   AF-A0A441YF79-F1
#
_cell.length_a   1.000
_cell.length_b   1.000
_cell.length_c   1.000
_cell.angle_alpha   90.00
_cell.angle_beta   90.00
_cell.angle_gamma   90.00
#
_symmetry.space_group_name_H-M   'P 1'
#
loop_
_entity.id
_entity.type
_entity.pdbx_description
1 polymer ?
#
loop_
_entity_poly.entity_id
_entity_poly.type
_entity_poly.pdbx_seq_one_letter_code
_entity_poly.pdbx_strand_id
1 'polypeptide(L)'
;MSKLQAVTPEHLQRLKLEASAYFGPKVLHEALLRLCQAGGSRSLDRFEKTMVDHIEAMHDERADFETMKEFAIEQLYACVREVRCSPQMKQPLEEAETRRTPGRSEEPQTLEDQLQAGL
;
A
#
# COMPACT_ATOMS: atom_id res chain seq x y z
N MET A 1 32.46 -7.55 1.76
CA MET A 1 32.41 -7.37 0.30
C MET A 1 31.16 -8.06 -0.23
N SER A 2 30.34 -7.38 -1.04
CA SER A 2 29.08 -7.97 -1.54
C SER A 2 29.40 -9.11 -2.50
N LYS A 3 28.81 -10.29 -2.28
CA LYS A 3 28.96 -11.47 -3.18
C LYS A 3 28.56 -11.16 -4.63
N LEU A 4 27.82 -10.06 -4.86
CA LEU A 4 27.42 -9.57 -6.17
C LEU A 4 28.59 -9.06 -7.03
N GLN A 5 29.72 -8.67 -6.41
CA GLN A 5 30.89 -8.15 -7.14
C GLN A 5 31.70 -9.26 -7.85
N ALA A 6 31.47 -10.53 -7.49
CA ALA A 6 32.17 -11.68 -8.05
C ALA A 6 31.34 -12.43 -9.11
N VAL A 7 30.18 -11.87 -9.51
CA VAL A 7 29.21 -12.50 -10.40
C VAL A 7 29.43 -12.00 -11.83
N THR A 8 29.35 -12.89 -12.83
CA THR A 8 29.44 -12.49 -14.24
C THR A 8 28.28 -11.57 -14.62
N PRO A 9 28.45 -10.64 -15.58
CA PRO A 9 27.39 -9.72 -16.01
C PRO A 9 26.08 -10.41 -16.36
N GLU A 10 26.13 -11.56 -17.03
CA GLU A 10 24.97 -12.35 -17.45
C GLU A 10 24.22 -12.93 -16.25
N HIS A 11 24.96 -13.48 -15.27
CA HIS A 11 24.35 -14.00 -14.05
C HIS A 11 23.77 -12.87 -13.20
N LEU A 12 24.40 -11.69 -13.19
CA LEU A 12 23.86 -10.51 -12.53
C LEU A 12 22.56 -10.03 -13.19
N GLN A 13 22.48 -10.01 -14.52
CA GLN A 13 21.25 -9.65 -15.24
C GLN A 13 20.11 -10.62 -14.94
N ARG A 14 20.42 -11.93 -14.92
CA ARG A 14 19.45 -12.96 -14.52
C ARG A 14 18.97 -12.76 -13.08
N LEU A 15 19.87 -12.53 -12.14
CA LEU A 15 19.51 -12.27 -10.74
C LEU A 15 18.62 -11.03 -10.60
N LYS A 16 18.89 -9.95 -11.36
CA LYS A 16 18.03 -8.76 -11.38
C LYS A 16 16.62 -9.08 -11.85
N LEU A 17 16.49 -9.87 -12.93
CA LEU A 17 15.19 -10.28 -13.45
C LEU A 17 14.44 -11.15 -12.44
N GLU A 18 15.09 -12.17 -11.88
CA GLU A 18 14.50 -13.07 -10.89
C GLU A 18 14.07 -12.31 -9.62
N ALA A 19 14.93 -11.42 -9.11
CA ALA A 19 14.61 -10.61 -7.94
C ALA A 19 13.43 -9.67 -8.21
N SER A 20 13.39 -9.03 -9.38
CA SER A 20 12.30 -8.12 -9.75
C SER A 20 10.97 -8.87 -9.90
N ALA A 21 11.00 -10.05 -10.54
CA ALA A 21 9.81 -10.89 -10.71
C ALA A 21 9.28 -11.44 -9.37
N TYR A 22 10.18 -11.82 -8.44
CA TYR A 22 9.78 -12.41 -7.17
C TYR A 22 9.37 -11.38 -6.11
N PHE A 23 10.16 -10.31 -5.95
CA PHE A 23 9.94 -9.31 -4.90
C PHE A 23 9.08 -8.13 -5.38
N GLY A 24 9.05 -7.83 -6.67
CA GLY A 24 8.30 -6.70 -7.23
C GLY A 24 6.82 -6.70 -6.81
N PRO A 25 6.06 -7.78 -7.04
CA PRO A 25 4.67 -7.86 -6.63
C PRO A 25 4.47 -7.70 -5.11
N LYS A 26 5.39 -8.25 -4.30
CA LYS A 26 5.32 -8.16 -2.83
C LYS A 26 5.55 -6.74 -2.34
N VAL A 27 6.56 -6.06 -2.90
CA VAL A 27 6.86 -4.67 -2.58
C VAL A 27 5.72 -3.75 -3.02
N LEU A 28 5.13 -4.00 -4.20
CA LEU A 28 3.96 -3.25 -4.68
C LEU A 28 2.76 -3.44 -3.74
N HIS A 29 2.43 -4.68 -3.38
CA HIS A 29 1.34 -4.98 -2.44
C HIS A 29 1.51 -4.22 -1.12
N GLU A 30 2.70 -4.30 -0.52
CA GLU A 30 3.05 -3.63 0.72
C GLU A 30 3.01 -2.10 0.63
N ALA A 31 3.38 -1.53 -0.52
CA ALA A 31 3.27 -0.10 -0.77
C ALA A 31 1.81 0.33 -0.89
N LEU A 32 0.98 -0.43 -1.61
CA LEU A 32 -0.45 -0.17 -1.77
C LEU A 32 -1.23 -0.32 -0.48
N LEU A 33 -0.88 -1.30 0.36
CA LEU A 33 -1.47 -1.45 1.67
C LEU A 33 -1.22 -0.20 2.54
N ARG A 34 0.02 0.31 2.56
CA ARG A 34 0.36 1.55 3.28
C ARG A 34 -0.33 2.78 2.67
N LEU A 35 -0.41 2.87 1.35
CA LEU A 35 -1.12 3.94 0.65
C LEU A 35 -2.61 3.96 1.02
N CYS A 36 -3.24 2.79 1.14
CA CYS A 36 -4.61 2.66 1.59
C CYS A 36 -4.78 3.02 3.07
N GLN A 37 -3.86 2.60 3.94
CA GLN A 37 -3.90 2.94 5.36
C GLN A 37 -3.80 4.45 5.61
N ALA A 38 -2.96 5.15 4.83
CA ALA A 38 -2.80 6.60 4.94
C ALA A 38 -3.88 7.41 4.21
N GLY A 39 -4.34 6.94 3.04
CA GLY A 39 -5.21 7.71 2.13
C GLY A 39 -6.65 7.19 1.98
N GLY A 40 -7.01 6.09 2.65
CA GLY A 40 -8.29 5.41 2.49
C GLY A 40 -8.46 4.72 1.13
N SER A 41 -9.59 4.06 0.90
CA SER A 41 -9.82 3.27 -0.33
C SER A 41 -9.72 4.07 -1.64
N ARG A 42 -10.11 5.36 -1.61
CA ARG A 42 -10.02 6.25 -2.79
C ARG A 42 -8.59 6.49 -3.28
N SER A 43 -7.58 6.29 -2.42
CA SER A 43 -6.18 6.41 -2.84
C SER A 43 -5.78 5.26 -3.78
N LEU A 44 -6.34 4.06 -3.57
CA LEU A 44 -6.13 2.91 -4.45
C LEU A 44 -6.80 3.13 -5.82
N ASP A 45 -8.03 3.64 -5.86
CA ASP A 45 -8.73 3.90 -7.14
C ASP A 45 -7.96 4.88 -8.02
N ARG A 46 -7.43 5.95 -7.39
CA ARG A 46 -6.60 6.94 -8.08
C ARG A 46 -5.29 6.32 -8.56
N PHE A 47 -4.63 5.55 -7.70
CA PHE A 47 -3.38 4.87 -8.06
C PHE A 47 -3.58 3.93 -9.24
N GLU A 48 -4.60 3.06 -9.19
CA GLU A 48 -4.94 2.10 -10.24
C GLU A 48 -5.11 2.83 -11.58
N LYS A 49 -5.98 3.85 -11.62
CA LYS A 49 -6.21 4.64 -12.84
C LYS A 49 -4.94 5.30 -13.37
N THR A 50 -4.22 6.04 -12.52
CA THR A 50 -3.00 6.75 -12.94
C THR A 50 -1.93 5.79 -13.47
N MET A 51 -1.79 4.62 -12.87
CA MET A 51 -0.81 3.64 -13.33
C MET A 51 -1.21 2.97 -14.65
N VAL A 52 -2.50 2.68 -14.85
CA VAL A 52 -3.02 2.22 -16.14
C VAL A 52 -2.73 3.26 -17.22
N ASP A 53 -3.12 4.52 -17.00
CA ASP A 53 -2.88 5.62 -17.94
C ASP A 53 -1.38 5.76 -18.27
N HIS A 54 -0.50 5.62 -17.27
CA HIS A 54 0.94 5.65 -17.48
C HIS A 54 1.45 4.48 -18.29
N ILE A 55 1.02 3.25 -18.00
CA ILE A 55 1.45 2.05 -18.73
C ILE A 55 0.98 2.15 -20.19
N GLU A 56 -0.27 2.52 -20.41
CA GLU A 56 -0.86 2.70 -21.74
C GLU A 56 -0.10 3.74 -22.58
N ALA A 57 0.37 4.82 -21.95
CA ALA A 57 1.15 5.88 -22.59
C ALA A 57 2.62 5.50 -22.85
N MET A 58 3.14 4.39 -22.35
CA MET A 58 4.49 3.94 -22.66
C MET A 58 4.57 3.37 -24.08
N HIS A 59 5.74 3.52 -24.70
CA HIS A 59 6.07 3.05 -26.04
C HIS A 59 7.50 2.47 -26.04
N ASP A 60 7.69 1.31 -26.66
CA ASP A 60 8.98 0.64 -26.87
C ASP A 60 8.89 -0.13 -28.20
N GLU A 61 10.03 -0.39 -28.85
CA GLU A 61 10.11 -1.03 -30.17
C GLU A 61 10.03 -2.57 -30.10
N ARG A 62 10.03 -3.13 -28.89
CA ARG A 62 9.90 -4.58 -28.68
C ARG A 62 8.60 -5.14 -29.26
N ALA A 63 8.73 -6.26 -29.97
CA ALA A 63 7.60 -6.93 -30.63
C ALA A 63 6.50 -7.39 -29.65
N ASP A 64 6.86 -7.69 -28.40
CA ASP A 64 5.95 -8.13 -27.34
C ASP A 64 5.49 -7.00 -26.42
N PHE A 65 5.84 -5.75 -26.71
CA PHE A 65 5.64 -4.65 -25.76
C PHE A 65 4.18 -4.39 -25.39
N GLU A 66 3.26 -4.44 -26.35
CA GLU A 66 1.83 -4.27 -26.05
C GLU A 66 1.29 -5.42 -25.18
N THR A 67 1.73 -6.66 -25.44
CA THR A 67 1.41 -7.80 -24.56
C THR A 67 2.01 -7.62 -23.17
N MET A 68 3.21 -7.05 -23.06
CA MET A 68 3.81 -6.72 -21.76
C MET A 68 2.99 -5.67 -21.00
N LYS A 69 2.43 -4.67 -21.69
CA LYS A 69 1.53 -3.65 -21.10
C LYS A 69 0.25 -4.28 -20.58
N GLU A 70 -0.41 -5.11 -21.39
CA GLU A 70 -1.61 -5.85 -20.99
C GLU A 70 -1.33 -6.69 -19.73
N PHE A 71 -0.27 -7.47 -19.74
CA PHE A 71 0.11 -8.29 -18.59
C PHE A 71 0.43 -7.44 -17.35
N ALA A 72 1.14 -6.30 -17.51
CA ALA A 72 1.42 -5.40 -16.41
C ALA A 72 0.15 -4.80 -15.79
N ILE A 73 -0.83 -4.44 -16.62
CA ILE A 73 -2.14 -3.95 -16.19
C ILE A 73 -2.92 -5.03 -15.43
N GLU A 74 -2.91 -6.28 -15.92
CA GLU A 74 -3.53 -7.41 -15.21
C GLU A 74 -2.90 -7.65 -13.83
N GLN A 75 -1.57 -7.61 -13.74
CA GLN A 75 -0.85 -7.75 -12.46
C GLN A 75 -1.19 -6.60 -11.50
N LEU A 76 -1.33 -5.38 -12.01
CA LEU A 76 -1.77 -4.23 -11.23
C LEU A 76 -3.17 -4.46 -10.65
N TYR A 77 -4.14 -4.87 -11.47
CA TYR A 77 -5.49 -5.15 -11.01
C TYR A 77 -5.54 -6.28 -9.97
N ALA A 78 -4.77 -7.35 -10.18
CA ALA A 78 -4.66 -8.44 -9.22
C ALA A 78 -4.14 -7.94 -7.85
N CYS A 79 -3.07 -7.14 -7.87
CA CYS A 79 -2.46 -6.59 -6.65
C CYS A 79 -3.41 -5.63 -5.91
N VAL A 80 -4.07 -4.71 -6.63
CA VAL A 80 -5.05 -3.79 -6.02
C VAL A 80 -6.22 -4.56 -5.42
N ARG A 81 -6.72 -5.59 -6.11
CA ARG A 81 -7.80 -6.44 -5.59
C ARG A 81 -7.39 -7.17 -4.31
N GLU A 82 -6.19 -7.73 -4.26
CA GLU A 82 -5.67 -8.39 -3.06
C GLU A 82 -5.60 -7.43 -1.87
N VAL A 83 -5.10 -6.22 -2.09
CA VAL A 83 -5.07 -5.18 -1.04
C VAL A 83 -6.49 -4.79 -0.64
N ARG A 84 -7.42 -4.64 -1.59
CA ARG A 84 -8.85 -4.35 -1.32
C ARG A 84 -9.53 -5.43 -0.45
N CYS A 85 -9.06 -6.67 -0.53
CA CYS A 85 -9.56 -7.77 0.28
C CYS A 85 -8.80 -7.94 1.61
N SER A 86 -7.76 -7.14 1.87
CA SER A 86 -6.92 -7.29 3.06
C SER A 86 -7.65 -6.84 4.33
N PRO A 87 -7.67 -7.64 5.40
CA PRO A 87 -8.22 -7.22 6.69
C PRO A 87 -7.44 -6.06 7.33
N GLN A 88 -6.22 -5.80 6.84
CA GLN A 88 -5.33 -4.72 7.28
C GLN A 88 -5.61 -3.38 6.57
N MET A 89 -6.62 -3.31 5.70
CA MET A 89 -7.11 -2.05 5.13
C MET A 89 -7.75 -1.12 6.16
N LYS A 90 -8.15 -1.65 7.32
CA LYS A 90 -8.77 -0.84 8.37
C LYS A 90 -7.80 0.28 8.72
N GLN A 91 -8.26 1.53 8.56
CA GLN A 91 -7.52 2.68 9.05
C GLN A 91 -7.16 2.41 10.52
N PRO A 92 -5.92 2.70 10.95
CA PRO A 92 -5.61 2.73 12.36
C PRO A 92 -6.68 3.56 13.05
N LEU A 93 -7.33 2.99 14.07
CA LEU A 93 -8.28 3.75 14.89
C LEU A 93 -7.52 4.97 15.41
N GLU A 94 -8.12 6.16 15.25
CA GLU A 94 -7.55 7.39 15.80
C GLU A 94 -7.19 7.17 17.29
N GLU A 95 -5.96 7.59 17.64
CA GLU A 95 -5.45 7.47 19.00
C GLU A 95 -6.47 8.06 19.98
N ALA A 96 -6.73 7.37 21.09
CA ALA A 96 -7.75 7.81 22.04
C ALA A 96 -7.49 9.23 22.60
N GLU A 97 -6.24 9.69 22.53
CA GLU A 97 -5.81 11.03 22.96
C GLU A 97 -6.33 12.14 22.03
N THR A 98 -6.46 11.90 20.72
CA THR A 98 -6.99 12.90 19.78
C THR A 98 -8.52 13.04 19.82
N ARG A 99 -9.22 12.09 20.47
CA ARG A 99 -10.67 12.17 20.71
C ARG A 99 -11.05 13.16 21.82
N ARG A 100 -10.09 13.66 22.60
CA ARG A 100 -10.37 14.64 23.65
C ARG A 100 -10.33 16.05 23.06
N THR A 101 -11.51 16.62 22.81
CA THR A 101 -11.64 18.07 22.69
C THR A 101 -11.19 18.71 24.00
N PRO A 102 -10.24 19.66 24.00
CA PRO A 102 -9.87 20.38 25.22
C PRO A 102 -11.11 21.10 25.76
N GLY A 103 -11.50 20.82 27.00
CA GLY A 103 -12.61 21.50 27.67
C GLY A 103 -13.79 20.63 28.10
N ARG A 104 -13.73 19.30 27.96
CA ARG A 104 -14.70 18.38 28.61
C ARG A 104 -13.99 17.62 29.73
N SER A 105 -14.51 17.73 30.96
CA SER A 105 -13.90 17.37 32.26
C SER A 105 -12.79 16.31 32.20
N GLU A 106 -11.63 16.69 32.74
CA GLU A 106 -10.50 15.81 33.04
C GLU A 106 -10.76 14.88 34.24
N GLU A 107 -11.97 14.93 34.80
CA GLU A 107 -12.32 14.08 35.94
C GLU A 107 -12.57 12.64 35.49
N PRO A 108 -11.83 11.67 36.04
CA PRO A 108 -11.97 10.25 35.69
C PRO A 108 -13.24 9.61 36.27
N GLN A 109 -14.06 10.35 37.01
CA GLN A 109 -15.33 9.87 37.56
C GLN A 109 -16.38 9.77 36.47
N THR A 110 -17.11 8.67 36.47
CA THR A 110 -18.23 8.49 35.53
C THR A 110 -19.38 9.44 35.92
N LEU A 111 -20.25 9.77 34.97
CA LEU A 111 -21.45 10.58 35.24
C LEU A 111 -22.33 9.96 36.34
N GLU A 112 -22.28 8.63 36.50
CA GLU A 112 -23.00 7.89 37.54
C GLU A 112 -22.38 8.11 38.93
N ASP A 113 -21.05 8.20 39.03
CA ASP A 113 -20.35 8.51 40.27
C ASP A 113 -20.66 9.94 40.76
N GLN A 114 -20.74 10.91 39.83
CA GLN A 114 -21.06 12.31 40.15
C GLN A 114 -22.51 12.49 40.62
N LEU A 115 -23.44 11.70 40.08
CA LEU A 115 -24.84 11.72 40.51
C LEU A 115 -25.06 11.05 41.87
N GLN A 116 -24.24 10.05 42.22
CA GLN A 116 -24.26 9.40 43.53
C GLN A 116 -23.58 10.22 44.63
N ALA A 117 -22.57 11.01 44.28
CA ALA A 117 -21.88 11.89 45.24
C ALA A 117 -22.76 13.03 45.76
N GLY A 118 -23.83 13.38 45.03
CA GLY A 118 -24.71 14.50 45.34
C GLY A 118 -23.99 15.85 45.14
N LEU A 119 -24.68 16.80 44.52
CA LEU A 119 -24.20 18.19 44.45
C LEU A 119 -23.96 18.78 45.85
#